data_AF-A0A949GIC2-F1
#
_entry.id   AF-A0A949GIC2-F1
#
_cell.length_a   1.000
_cell.length_b   1.000
_cell.length_c   1.000
_cell.angle_alpha   90.00
_cell.angle_beta   90.00
_cell.angle_gamma   90.00
#
_symmetry.space_group_name_H-M   'P 1'
#
loop_
_entity.id
_entity.type
_entity.pdbx_description
1 polymer ?
#
loop_
_entity_poly.entity_id
_entity_poly.type
_entity_poly.pdbx_seq_one_letter_code
_entity_poly.pdbx_strand_id
1 'polypeptide(L)' 'MAAAKLSYEQARDELTKVVSTLEAGGVGLEDSLKLWERGEELAEICQEWLDGARKKLEAAKPAEDK' A
#
# COMPACT_ATOMS: atom_id res chain seq x y z
N MET A 1 -9.77 -19.95 2.79
CA MET A 1 -8.82 -19.28 3.69
C MET A 1 -8.43 -17.98 3.01
N ALA A 2 -8.97 -16.84 3.43
CA ALA A 2 -8.52 -15.56 2.89
C ALA A 2 -7.09 -15.35 3.38
N ALA A 3 -6.13 -15.24 2.46
CA ALA A 3 -4.77 -14.83 2.81
C ALA A 3 -4.88 -13.58 3.68
N ALA A 4 -4.31 -13.61 4.89
CA ALA A 4 -4.37 -12.47 5.80
C ALA A 4 -3.73 -11.28 5.08
N LYS A 5 -4.56 -10.33 4.61
CA LYS A 5 -4.07 -9.08 4.02
C LYS A 5 -3.15 -8.43 5.04
N LEU A 6 -1.95 -8.04 4.60
CA LEU A 6 -1.03 -7.24 5.39
C LEU A 6 -1.78 -6.05 5.98
N SER A 7 -1.49 -5.71 7.24
CA SER A 7 -1.99 -4.46 7.81
C SER A 7 -1.41 -3.27 7.03
N TYR A 8 -2.12 -2.13 7.06
CA TYR A 8 -1.65 -0.90 6.41
C TYR A 8 -0.22 -0.53 6.83
N GLU A 9 0.08 -0.61 8.14
CA GLU A 9 1.39 -0.25 8.68
C GLU A 9 2.49 -1.19 8.17
N GLN A 10 2.22 -2.50 8.14
CA GLN A 10 3.16 -3.47 7.58
C GLN A 10 3.41 -3.23 6.09
N ALA A 11 2.34 -3.00 5.31
CA ALA A 11 2.47 -2.76 3.88
C ALA A 11 3.25 -1.47 3.59
N ARG A 12 2.97 -0.39 4.34
CA ARG A 12 3.69 0.89 4.24
C ARG A 12 5.17 0.76 4.62
N ASP A 13 5.47 0.05 5.69
CA ASP A 13 6.84 -0.12 6.17
C ASP A 13 7.66 -0.97 5.19
N GLU A 14 7.06 -1.99 4.60
CA GLU A 14 7.68 -2.78 3.54
C GLU A 14 7.88 -1.94 2.26
N LEU A 15 6.88 -1.17 1.84
CA LEU A 15 6.96 -0.29 0.68
C LEU A 15 8.09 0.74 0.84
N THR A 16 8.22 1.32 2.03
CA THR A 16 9.29 2.26 2.36
C THR A 16 10.67 1.62 2.16
N LYS A 17 10.86 0.38 2.62
CA LYS A 17 12.13 -0.35 2.45
C LYS A 17 12.43 -0.65 0.98
N VAL A 18 11.41 -1.04 0.21
CA VAL A 18 11.52 -1.28 -1.23
C VAL A 18 11.99 0.00 -1.94
N VAL A 19 11.32 1.13 -1.69
CA VAL A 19 11.68 2.42 -2.26
C VAL A 19 13.10 2.83 -1.87
N SER A 20 13.46 2.75 -0.58
CA SER A 20 14.83 3.08 -0.14
C SER A 20 15.89 2.21 -0.81
N THR A 21 15.59 0.94 -1.09
CA THR A 21 16.53 0.04 -1.78
C THR A 21 16.68 0.42 -3.25
N LEU A 22 15.58 0.76 -3.92
CA LEU A 22 15.61 1.25 -5.31
C LEU A 22 16.36 2.58 -5.43
N GLU A 23 16.13 3.51 -4.50
CA GLU A 23 16.78 4.83 -4.46
C GLU A 23 18.29 4.75 -4.14
N ALA A 24 18.69 3.81 -3.28
CA ALA A 24 20.11 3.57 -2.99
C ALA A 24 20.87 3.06 -4.23
N GLY A 25 20.18 2.43 -5.17
CA GLY A 25 20.78 1.80 -6.34
C GLY A 25 21.70 0.63 -5.98
N GLY A 26 22.55 0.21 -6.91
CA GLY A 26 23.48 -0.91 -6.70
C GLY A 26 22.86 -2.31 -6.81
N VAL A 27 21.55 -2.40 -7.04
CA VAL A 27 20.85 -3.63 -7.42
C VAL A 27 20.87 -3.81 -8.94
N GLY A 28 20.97 -5.06 -9.40
CA GLY A 28 20.88 -5.40 -10.82
C GLY A 28 19.50 -5.06 -11.40
N LEU A 29 19.41 -4.97 -12.73
CA LEU A 29 18.16 -4.64 -13.42
C LEU A 29 17.02 -5.62 -13.07
N GLU A 30 17.30 -6.93 -13.10
CA GLU A 30 16.28 -7.94 -12.80
C GLU A 30 15.76 -7.82 -11.37
N ASP A 31 16.64 -7.59 -10.39
CA ASP A 31 16.24 -7.40 -9.00
C ASP A 31 15.53 -6.07 -8.77
N SER A 32 15.91 -5.02 -9.50
CA SER A 32 15.21 -3.74 -9.49
C SER A 32 13.79 -3.87 -10.02
N LEU A 33 13.56 -4.71 -11.04
CA LEU A 33 12.22 -4.99 -11.55
C LEU A 33 11.38 -5.75 -10.52
N LYS A 34 11.93 -6.77 -9.87
CA LYS A 34 11.22 -7.51 -8.79
C LYS A 34 10.86 -6.59 -7.62
N LEU A 35 11.77 -5.71 -7.22
CA LEU A 35 11.52 -4.71 -6.19
C LEU A 35 10.41 -3.74 -6.62
N TRP A 36 10.42 -3.29 -7.87
CA TRP A 36 9.37 -2.43 -8.39
C TRP A 36 7.99 -3.12 -8.39
N GLU A 37 7.89 -4.35 -8.93
CA GLU A 37 6.65 -5.13 -8.92
C GLU A 37 6.11 -5.31 -7.49
N ARG A 38 7.00 -5.63 -6.55
CA ARG A 38 6.62 -5.74 -5.13
C ARG A 38 6.15 -4.39 -4.56
N GLY A 39 6.80 -3.30 -4.94
CA GLY A 39 6.39 -1.94 -4.57
C GLY A 39 4.98 -1.61 -5.04
N GLU A 40 4.64 -1.96 -6.29
CA GLU A 40 3.31 -1.75 -6.85
C GLU A 40 2.24 -2.55 -6.08
N GLU A 41 2.48 -3.83 -5.79
CA GLU A 41 1.57 -4.66 -4.98
C GLU A 41 1.31 -4.04 -3.60
N LEU A 42 2.36 -3.57 -2.93
CA LEU A 42 2.26 -2.94 -1.62
C LEU A 42 1.51 -1.61 -1.68
N ALA A 43 1.71 -0.83 -2.75
CA ALA A 43 0.98 0.40 -2.99
C ALA A 43 -0.51 0.15 -3.19
N GLU A 44 -0.89 -0.88 -3.96
CA GLU A 44 -2.29 -1.29 -4.14
C GLU A 44 -2.93 -1.67 -2.80
N ILE A 45 -2.26 -2.48 -1.99
CA ILE A 45 -2.75 -2.86 -0.64
C ILE A 45 -2.96 -1.61 0.22
N CYS A 46 -2.01 -0.66 0.21
CA CYS A 46 -2.15 0.59 0.96
C CYS A 46 -3.36 1.40 0.48
N GLN A 47 -3.57 1.52 -0.83
CA GLN A 47 -4.72 2.22 -1.40
C GLN A 47 -6.04 1.57 -1.01
N GLU A 48 -6.16 0.25 -1.07
CA GLU A 48 -7.38 -0.46 -0.66
C GLU A 48 -7.74 -0.20 0.81
N TRP A 49 -6.74 -0.15 1.70
CA TRP A 49 -6.95 0.20 3.11
C TRP A 49 -7.46 1.63 3.27
N LEU A 50 -6.84 2.60 2.58
CA LEU A 50 -7.22 4.00 2.63
C LEU A 50 -8.62 4.22 2.04
N ASP A 51 -8.94 3.57 0.93
CA ASP A 51 -10.26 3.62 0.31
C ASP A 51 -11.33 3.02 1.20
N GLY A 52 -11.04 1.90 1.84
CA GLY A 52 -11.92 1.29 2.84
C GLY A 52 -12.19 2.24 4.02
N ALA A 53 -11.16 2.93 4.50
CA ALA A 53 -11.31 3.95 5.55
C ALA A 53 -12.15 5.14 5.07
N ARG A 54 -11.89 5.68 3.87
CA ARG A 54 -12.68 6.77 3.28
C ARG A 54 -14.16 6.39 3.15
N LYS A 55 -14.47 5.19 2.63
CA LYS A 55 -15.85 4.71 2.51
C LYS A 55 -16.57 4.63 3.85
N LYS A 56 -15.88 4.19 4.90
CA LYS A 56 -16.44 4.16 6.26
C LYS A 56 -16.73 5.56 6.79
N LEU A 57 -15.84 6.52 6.54
CA LEU A 57 -16.04 7.91 6.93
C LEU A 57 -17.23 8.54 6.19
N GLU A 58 -17.33 8.32 4.88
CA GLU A 58 -18.46 8.80 4.08
C GLU A 58 -19.79 8.19 4.53
N ALA A 59 -19.81 6.90 4.88
CA ALA A 59 -21.01 6.23 5.41
C ALA A 59 -21.39 6.70 6.83
N ALA A 60 -20.43 7.22 7.60
CA ALA A 60 -20.64 7.72 8.95
C ALA A 60 -21.00 9.21 9.00
N LYS A 61 -20.90 9.95 7.89
CA LYS A 61 -21.36 11.34 7.82
C LYS A 61 -22.89 11.36 7.99
N PRO A 62 -23.43 12.09 8.97
CA PRO A 62 -24.86 12.36 9.01
C PRO A 62 -25.21 13.09 7.71
N ALA A 63 -26.31 12.67 7.06
CA ALA A 63 -26.86 13.43 5.93
C ALA A 63 -27.04 14.86 6.44
N GLU A 64 -26.31 15.82 5.87
CA GLU A 64 -26.56 17.23 6.16
C GLU A 64 -28.04 17.48 5.85
N ASP A 65 -28.82 17.64 6.93
CA ASP A 65 -30.22 18.01 6.91
C ASP A 65 -30.37 19.24 6.01
N LYS A 66 -31.19 19.06 4.99
CA LYS A 66 -31.50 20.05 3.95
C LYS A 66 -32.46 21.10 4.47
#